data_AF-A0A382KQ31-F1
#
_entry.id   AF-A0A382KQ31-F1
#
_cell.length_a   1.000
_cell.length_b   1.000
_cell.length_c   1.000
_cell.angle_alpha   90.00
_cell.angle_beta   90.00
_cell.angle_gamma   90.00
#
_symmetry.space_group_name_H-M   'P 1'
#
loop_
_entity.id
_entity.type
_entity.pdbx_description
1 polymer ?
#
loop_
_entity_poly.entity_id
_entity_poly.type
_entity_poly.pdbx_seq_one_letter_code
_entity_poly.pdbx_strand_id
1 'polypeptide(L)'
;MHFLECYALNCGLKIDRPFIEEEETTLPEGDFITFHGTHSFQSKTYENWQAVIDLVVQDFPNLKIAELGTENGNFNNVLDYCGKTSFNQSAYLIKHSQLHFGIDSFPAHLASCFEIPSVVVYSHTYKEQCYPYFTKPKKLRLIQAPLNTPRPSYSNREKVP
;
A
#
# COMPACT_ATOMS: atom_id res chain seq x y z
N MET A 1 -8.77 7.06 17.44
CA MET A 1 -9.97 7.03 16.58
C MET A 1 -9.48 7.07 15.16
N HIS A 2 -9.97 6.15 14.33
CA HIS A 2 -9.59 6.04 12.93
C HIS A 2 -10.21 7.20 12.12
N PHE A 3 -9.55 7.70 11.08
CA PHE A 3 -10.06 8.85 10.31
C PHE A 3 -11.45 8.59 9.73
N LEU A 4 -11.71 7.38 9.22
CA LEU A 4 -13.02 7.01 8.70
C LEU A 4 -14.12 7.04 9.79
N GLU A 5 -13.80 6.66 11.03
CA GLU A 5 -14.72 6.76 12.18
C GLU A 5 -14.99 8.22 12.53
N CYS A 6 -13.95 9.07 12.51
CA CYS A 6 -14.11 10.51 12.70
C CYS A 6 -15.05 11.09 11.63
N TYR A 7 -14.84 10.77 10.35
CA TYR A 7 -15.71 11.27 9.27
C TYR A 7 -17.16 10.80 9.43
N ALA A 8 -17.37 9.50 9.68
CA ALA A 8 -18.71 8.94 9.88
C ALA A 8 -19.45 9.62 11.05
N LEU A 9 -18.76 9.79 12.18
CA LEU A 9 -19.31 10.47 13.36
C LEU A 9 -19.68 11.93 13.07
N ASN A 10 -18.76 12.70 12.46
CA ASN A 10 -18.98 14.12 12.18
C ASN A 10 -20.04 14.37 11.10
N CYS A 11 -20.23 13.43 10.18
CA CYS A 11 -21.25 13.53 9.14
C CYS A 11 -22.60 12.90 9.55
N GLY A 12 -22.69 12.23 10.71
CA GLY A 12 -23.89 11.49 11.11
C GLY A 12 -24.21 10.29 10.20
N LEU A 13 -23.18 9.70 9.58
CA LEU A 13 -23.30 8.61 8.62
C LEU A 13 -22.79 7.29 9.21
N LYS A 14 -23.22 6.17 8.63
CA LYS A 14 -22.66 4.85 8.91
C LYS A 14 -21.51 4.57 7.94
N ILE A 15 -20.47 3.91 8.44
CA ILE A 15 -19.42 3.38 7.57
C ILE A 15 -19.97 2.16 6.84
N ASP A 16 -19.81 2.15 5.52
CA ASP A 16 -20.11 1.01 4.66
C ASP A 16 -18.96 0.80 3.65
N ARG A 17 -18.88 -0.39 3.07
CA ARG A 17 -17.86 -0.72 2.07
C ARG A 17 -18.14 0.08 0.79
N PRO A 18 -17.15 0.79 0.22
CA PRO A 18 -17.36 1.54 -1.00
C PRO A 18 -17.56 0.60 -2.20
N PHE A 19 -18.36 1.04 -3.17
CA PHE A 19 -18.31 0.50 -4.52
C PHE A 19 -17.06 1.02 -5.22
N ILE A 20 -16.26 0.11 -5.79
CA ILE A 20 -15.06 0.43 -6.55
C ILE A 20 -15.31 0.05 -7.99
N GLU A 21 -15.24 1.03 -8.89
CA GLU A 21 -15.28 0.78 -10.32
C GLU A 21 -13.92 0.23 -10.79
N GLU A 22 -13.98 -0.80 -11.64
CA GLU A 22 -12.82 -1.48 -12.19
C GLU A 22 -12.80 -1.30 -13.70
N GLU A 23 -11.60 -1.16 -14.25
CA GLU A 23 -11.37 -1.08 -15.69
C GLU A 23 -10.34 -2.14 -16.05
N GLU A 24 -10.65 -3.01 -17.02
CA GLU A 24 -9.74 -4.09 -17.41
C GLU A 24 -8.39 -3.55 -17.90
N THR A 25 -7.31 -4.24 -17.52
CA THR A 25 -5.95 -3.96 -17.99
C THR A 25 -5.12 -5.24 -18.05
N THR A 26 -3.94 -5.18 -18.67
CA THR A 26 -3.04 -6.32 -18.82
C THR A 26 -2.50 -6.76 -17.46
N LEU A 27 -2.85 -7.98 -17.04
CA LEU A 27 -2.31 -8.59 -15.82
C LEU A 27 -0.94 -9.21 -16.07
N PRO A 28 -0.06 -9.29 -15.06
CA PRO A 28 1.11 -10.15 -15.11
C PRO A 28 0.73 -11.60 -15.43
N GLU A 29 1.59 -12.32 -16.15
CA GLU A 29 1.38 -13.73 -16.41
C GLU A 29 1.61 -14.56 -15.14
N GLY A 30 0.62 -15.38 -14.79
CA GLY A 30 0.66 -16.25 -13.62
C GLY A 30 0.32 -15.54 -12.31
N ASP A 31 0.80 -16.11 -11.21
CA ASP A 31 0.57 -15.57 -9.88
C ASP A 31 1.40 -14.30 -9.64
N PHE A 32 0.77 -13.26 -9.08
CA PHE A 32 1.43 -11.99 -8.81
C PHE A 32 0.94 -11.31 -7.54
N ILE A 33 1.79 -10.43 -7.04
CA ILE A 33 1.52 -9.49 -5.94
C ILE A 33 1.70 -8.06 -6.42
N THR A 34 1.01 -7.13 -5.77
CA THR A 34 1.14 -5.69 -6.08
C THR A 34 2.01 -4.99 -5.04
N PHE A 35 2.74 -3.99 -5.50
CA PHE A 35 3.71 -3.25 -4.71
C PHE A 35 3.52 -1.74 -4.92
N HIS A 36 3.68 -0.94 -3.87
CA HIS A 36 3.83 0.51 -4.00
C HIS A 36 4.86 1.02 -2.98
N GLY A 37 6.06 1.34 -3.46
CA GLY A 37 7.21 1.64 -2.61
C GLY A 37 7.58 3.12 -2.50
N THR A 38 7.17 3.93 -3.46
CA THR A 38 7.66 5.30 -3.68
C THR A 38 6.60 6.35 -3.34
N HIS A 39 7.05 7.54 -2.96
CA HIS A 39 6.20 8.71 -2.80
C HIS A 39 7.03 9.98 -2.98
N SER A 40 6.38 11.06 -3.41
CA SER A 40 6.97 12.41 -3.46
C SER A 40 7.43 12.95 -2.10
N PHE A 41 7.04 12.31 -1.00
CA PHE A 41 7.44 12.67 0.36
C PHE A 41 8.48 11.64 0.78
N GLN A 42 9.75 12.05 0.81
CA GLN A 42 10.88 11.19 1.18
C GLN A 42 10.61 10.41 2.47
N SER A 43 10.09 11.08 3.50
CA SER A 43 9.72 10.48 4.79
C SER A 43 8.68 9.35 4.74
N LYS A 44 7.98 9.16 3.63
CA LYS A 44 7.05 8.04 3.41
C LYS A 44 7.70 6.83 2.77
N THR A 45 8.84 7.01 2.14
CA THR A 45 9.54 5.98 1.38
C THR A 45 10.43 5.18 2.33
N TYR A 46 10.46 3.86 2.13
CA TYR A 46 11.38 2.98 2.85
C TYR A 46 12.57 2.64 1.95
N GLU A 47 13.78 2.97 2.39
CA GLU A 47 14.97 2.88 1.54
C GLU A 47 15.35 1.42 1.18
N ASN A 48 14.99 0.44 2.01
CA ASN A 48 15.39 -0.95 1.81
C ASN A 48 14.36 -1.80 1.03
N TRP A 49 13.51 -1.19 0.21
CA TRP A 49 12.54 -1.94 -0.59
C TRP A 49 13.18 -2.98 -1.51
N GLN A 50 14.34 -2.69 -2.10
CA GLN A 50 15.05 -3.66 -2.94
C GLN A 50 15.40 -4.94 -2.15
N ALA A 51 15.88 -4.80 -0.90
CA ALA A 51 16.20 -5.95 -0.06
C ALA A 51 14.94 -6.79 0.29
N VAL A 52 13.80 -6.14 0.49
CA VAL A 52 12.52 -6.85 0.69
C VAL A 52 12.11 -7.61 -0.56
N ILE A 53 12.24 -6.99 -1.73
CA ILE A 53 11.94 -7.59 -3.02
C ILE A 53 12.85 -8.80 -3.27
N ASP A 54 14.15 -8.66 -3.01
CA ASP A 54 15.13 -9.73 -3.19
C ASP A 54 14.79 -10.95 -2.33
N LEU A 55 14.36 -10.74 -1.08
CA LEU A 55 13.90 -11.82 -0.20
C LEU A 55 12.64 -12.53 -0.74
N VAL A 56 11.66 -11.76 -1.22
CA VAL A 56 10.44 -12.32 -1.82
C VAL A 56 10.77 -13.15 -3.06
N VAL A 57 11.61 -12.63 -3.95
CA VAL A 57 12.00 -13.32 -5.18
C VAL A 57 12.82 -14.57 -4.88
N GLN A 58 13.68 -14.54 -3.85
CA GLN A 58 14.45 -15.71 -3.42
C GLN A 58 13.54 -16.86 -2.97
N ASP A 59 12.53 -16.57 -2.16
CA ASP A 59 11.63 -17.58 -1.61
C ASP A 59 10.53 -17.99 -2.61
N PHE A 60 10.17 -17.09 -3.53
CA PHE A 60 9.10 -17.27 -4.52
C PHE A 60 9.54 -16.86 -5.94
N PRO A 61 10.46 -17.60 -6.59
CA PRO A 61 11.09 -17.19 -7.85
C PRO A 61 10.13 -17.07 -9.05
N ASN A 62 8.96 -17.70 -9.00
CA ASN A 62 7.95 -17.62 -10.07
C ASN A 62 6.91 -16.51 -9.83
N LEU A 63 6.88 -15.90 -8.65
CA LEU A 63 5.91 -14.89 -8.28
C LEU A 63 6.28 -13.55 -8.94
N LYS A 64 5.34 -12.93 -9.64
CA LYS A 64 5.55 -11.60 -10.22
C LYS A 64 5.21 -10.50 -9.21
N ILE A 65 5.96 -9.41 -9.28
CA ILE A 65 5.71 -8.21 -8.47
C ILE A 65 5.36 -7.08 -9.43
N ALA A 66 4.21 -6.44 -9.26
CA ALA A 66 3.76 -5.31 -10.07
C ALA A 66 3.80 -4.01 -9.24
N GLU A 67 4.66 -3.06 -9.62
CA GLU A 67 4.73 -1.74 -8.98
C GLU A 67 3.63 -0.83 -9.51
N LEU A 68 2.80 -0.33 -8.60
CA LEU A 68 1.74 0.64 -8.86
C LEU A 68 2.15 2.00 -8.31
N GLY A 69 1.61 3.08 -8.88
CA GLY A 69 1.87 4.43 -8.42
C GLY A 69 2.06 5.40 -9.57
N THR A 70 2.58 6.58 -9.26
CA THR A 70 2.93 7.59 -10.26
C THR A 70 4.41 7.57 -10.64
N GLU A 71 5.27 7.18 -9.71
CA GLU A 71 6.73 7.22 -9.87
C GLU A 71 7.31 5.81 -9.74
N ASN A 72 8.14 5.41 -10.69
CA ASN A 72 8.82 4.12 -10.69
C ASN A 72 10.08 4.21 -9.80
N GLY A 73 10.22 3.32 -8.82
CA GLY A 73 11.38 3.28 -7.92
C GLY A 73 12.64 2.61 -8.51
N ASN A 74 12.56 2.12 -9.74
CA ASN A 74 13.59 1.41 -10.49
C ASN A 74 14.11 0.16 -9.77
N PHE A 75 13.19 -0.61 -9.18
CA PHE A 75 13.54 -1.85 -8.49
C PHE A 75 13.79 -3.01 -9.47
N ASN A 76 14.77 -3.85 -9.16
CA ASN A 76 15.02 -5.07 -9.92
C ASN A 76 13.93 -6.11 -9.64
N ASN A 77 13.62 -6.95 -10.64
CA ASN A 77 12.61 -8.02 -10.56
C ASN A 77 11.16 -7.54 -10.33
N VAL A 78 10.88 -6.28 -10.68
CA VAL A 78 9.54 -5.69 -10.54
C VAL A 78 9.03 -5.23 -11.92
N LEU A 79 7.77 -5.54 -12.20
CA LEU A 79 7.05 -5.08 -13.39
C LEU A 79 6.54 -3.67 -13.14
N ASP A 80 6.94 -2.74 -14.00
CA ASP A 80 6.56 -1.33 -13.87
C ASP A 80 5.17 -1.07 -14.48
N TYR A 81 4.20 -0.78 -13.61
CA TYR A 81 2.89 -0.24 -13.95
C TYR A 81 2.72 1.24 -13.53
N CYS A 82 3.76 1.86 -12.98
CA CYS A 82 3.71 3.24 -12.50
C CYS A 82 3.44 4.22 -13.66
N GLY A 83 2.43 5.07 -13.49
CA GLY A 83 2.00 6.03 -14.52
C GLY A 83 1.40 5.38 -15.79
N LYS A 84 1.21 4.05 -15.81
CA LYS A 84 0.67 3.31 -16.97
C LYS A 84 -0.77 2.84 -16.75
N THR A 85 -1.30 3.03 -15.55
CA THR A 85 -2.65 2.59 -15.17
C THR A 85 -3.48 3.74 -14.61
N SER A 86 -4.76 3.78 -14.98
CA SER A 86 -5.76 4.61 -14.30
C SER A 86 -6.00 4.11 -12.87
N PHE A 87 -6.74 4.88 -12.05
CA PHE A 87 -7.18 4.39 -10.73
C PHE A 87 -8.06 3.12 -10.86
N ASN A 88 -8.94 3.07 -11.85
CA ASN A 88 -9.83 1.94 -12.09
C ASN A 88 -9.06 0.71 -12.61
N GLN A 89 -8.02 0.91 -13.43
CA GLN A 89 -7.11 -0.16 -13.87
C GLN A 89 -6.23 -0.68 -12.73
N SER A 90 -5.80 0.21 -11.84
CA SER A 90 -5.07 -0.17 -10.62
C SER A 90 -5.97 -1.00 -9.69
N ALA A 91 -7.26 -0.66 -9.59
CA ALA A 91 -8.24 -1.45 -8.86
C ALA A 91 -8.39 -2.86 -9.44
N TYR A 92 -8.47 -2.97 -10.77
CA TYR A 92 -8.50 -4.25 -11.46
C TYR A 92 -7.25 -5.10 -11.17
N LEU A 93 -6.05 -4.53 -11.26
CA LEU A 93 -4.79 -5.23 -10.91
C LEU A 93 -4.76 -5.70 -9.46
N ILE A 94 -5.11 -4.82 -8.50
CA ILE A 94 -5.07 -5.15 -7.07
C ILE A 94 -6.05 -6.27 -6.74
N LYS A 95 -7.29 -6.22 -7.26
CA LYS A 95 -8.30 -7.25 -7.02
C LYS A 95 -7.87 -8.64 -7.49
N HIS A 96 -7.07 -8.72 -8.56
CA HIS A 96 -6.59 -10.00 -9.11
C HIS A 96 -5.24 -10.45 -8.54
N SER A 97 -4.60 -9.63 -7.69
CA SER A 97 -3.35 -9.97 -7.03
C SER A 97 -3.56 -10.86 -5.79
N GLN A 98 -2.56 -11.66 -5.42
CA GLN A 98 -2.61 -12.49 -4.21
C GLN A 98 -2.38 -11.70 -2.91
N LEU A 99 -1.64 -10.60 -2.98
CA LEU A 99 -1.23 -9.77 -1.85
C LEU A 99 -0.82 -8.37 -2.34
N HIS A 100 -1.01 -7.37 -1.49
CA HIS A 100 -0.46 -6.03 -1.67
C HIS A 100 0.59 -5.72 -0.60
N PHE A 101 1.73 -5.13 -0.97
CA PHE A 101 2.68 -4.62 0.02
C PHE A 101 3.23 -3.25 -0.37
N GLY A 102 3.69 -2.50 0.63
CA GLY A 102 4.22 -1.17 0.37
C GLY A 102 4.04 -0.21 1.52
N ILE A 103 4.05 1.07 1.17
CA ILE A 103 3.85 2.19 2.09
C ILE A 103 2.37 2.47 2.32
N ASP A 104 2.04 3.16 3.42
CA ASP A 104 0.70 3.70 3.69
C ASP A 104 0.27 4.71 2.59
N SER A 105 -0.56 4.23 1.66
CA SER A 105 -0.91 4.94 0.42
C SER A 105 -2.20 4.42 -0.21
N PHE A 106 -2.66 5.07 -1.27
CA PHE A 106 -3.90 4.72 -1.97
C PHE A 106 -4.05 3.21 -2.29
N PRO A 107 -3.06 2.53 -2.91
CA PRO A 107 -3.17 1.09 -3.19
C PRO A 107 -3.44 0.21 -1.97
N ALA A 108 -2.86 0.55 -0.80
CA ALA A 108 -3.07 -0.21 0.43
C ALA A 108 -4.52 -0.13 0.93
N HIS A 109 -5.16 1.04 0.85
CA HIS A 109 -6.57 1.20 1.20
C HIS A 109 -7.51 0.57 0.18
N LEU A 110 -7.15 0.63 -1.11
CA LEU A 110 -7.89 0.01 -2.20
C LEU A 110 -7.88 -1.53 -2.08
N ALA A 111 -6.73 -2.14 -1.79
CA ALA A 111 -6.60 -3.56 -1.50
C ALA A 111 -7.55 -4.04 -0.38
N SER A 112 -7.76 -3.17 0.62
CA SER A 112 -8.71 -3.43 1.70
C SER A 112 -10.16 -3.49 1.26
N CYS A 113 -10.53 -2.68 0.26
CA CYS A 113 -11.87 -2.71 -0.34
C CYS A 113 -12.17 -4.04 -1.07
N PHE A 114 -11.14 -4.81 -1.41
CA PHE A 114 -11.25 -6.14 -2.02
C PHE A 114 -10.89 -7.31 -1.08
N GLU A 115 -10.60 -7.04 0.21
CA GLU A 115 -10.11 -8.04 1.19
C GLU A 115 -8.83 -8.80 0.74
N ILE A 116 -8.00 -8.13 -0.06
CA ILE A 116 -6.67 -8.63 -0.43
C ILE A 116 -5.77 -8.56 0.81
N PRO A 117 -5.01 -9.63 1.12
CA PRO A 117 -4.02 -9.58 2.18
C PRO A 117 -2.99 -8.47 1.95
N SER A 118 -2.62 -7.74 3.01
CA SER A 118 -1.71 -6.60 2.87
C SER A 118 -0.63 -6.52 3.95
N VAL A 119 0.56 -6.11 3.54
CA VAL A 119 1.68 -5.74 4.43
C VAL A 119 2.02 -4.26 4.19
N VAL A 120 1.75 -3.41 5.18
CA VAL A 120 1.85 -1.94 5.01
C VAL A 120 2.84 -1.37 6.02
N VAL A 121 3.78 -0.57 5.52
CA VAL A 121 4.80 0.14 6.32
C VAL A 121 4.36 1.59 6.54
N TYR A 122 4.29 1.97 7.82
CA TYR A 122 3.92 3.29 8.29
C TYR A 122 5.15 4.06 8.78
N SER A 123 5.18 5.37 8.51
CA SER A 123 6.27 6.27 8.92
C SER A 123 5.77 7.50 9.69
N HIS A 124 5.19 8.46 8.97
CA HIS A 124 4.76 9.78 9.43
C HIS A 124 3.34 9.82 10.02
N THR A 125 2.54 8.78 9.81
CA THR A 125 1.19 8.59 10.35
C THR A 125 1.16 7.44 11.35
N TYR A 126 0.27 7.51 12.34
CA TYR A 126 -0.01 6.38 13.21
C TYR A 126 -0.89 5.36 12.48
N LYS A 127 -0.45 4.09 12.44
CA LYS A 127 -1.24 3.01 11.84
C LYS A 127 -2.64 2.90 12.45
N GLU A 128 -2.80 3.22 13.73
CA GLU A 128 -4.09 3.20 14.44
C GLU A 128 -5.07 4.27 13.91
N GLN A 129 -4.58 5.30 13.22
CA GLN A 129 -5.40 6.39 12.68
C GLN A 129 -5.89 6.13 11.25
N CYS A 130 -5.13 5.36 10.47
CA CYS A 130 -5.39 5.17 9.03
C CYS A 130 -5.02 3.77 8.53
N TYR A 131 -5.23 2.72 9.32
CA TYR A 131 -5.08 1.36 8.80
C TYR A 131 -6.10 1.06 7.67
N PRO A 132 -5.81 0.13 6.74
CA PRO A 132 -6.78 -0.31 5.75
C PRO A 132 -8.02 -0.93 6.43
N TYR A 133 -9.09 -0.15 6.50
CA TYR A 133 -10.21 -0.33 7.44
C TYR A 133 -11.02 -1.61 7.24
N PHE A 134 -11.15 -2.08 6.00
CA PHE A 134 -12.05 -3.18 5.63
C PHE A 134 -11.37 -4.56 5.57
N THR A 135 -10.04 -4.63 5.67
CA THR A 135 -9.31 -5.90 5.74
C THR A 135 -9.38 -6.49 7.14
N LYS A 136 -9.76 -7.76 7.25
CA LYS A 136 -9.75 -8.49 8.52
C LYS A 136 -8.32 -8.52 9.12
N PRO A 137 -8.14 -8.32 10.43
CA PRO A 137 -6.81 -8.27 11.07
C PRO A 137 -5.89 -9.45 10.73
N LYS A 138 -6.43 -10.67 10.59
CA LYS A 138 -5.63 -11.85 10.23
C LYS A 138 -4.90 -11.75 8.88
N LYS A 139 -5.49 -11.00 7.93
CA LYS A 139 -4.98 -10.75 6.57
C LYS A 139 -4.16 -9.45 6.47
N LEU A 140 -3.98 -8.74 7.57
CA LEU A 140 -3.31 -7.44 7.59
C LEU A 140 -2.06 -7.52 8.47
N ARG A 141 -0.94 -7.01 7.98
CA ARG A 141 0.27 -6.79 8.76
C ARG A 141 0.66 -5.32 8.63
N LEU A 142 0.73 -4.64 9.76
CA LEU A 142 1.04 -3.21 9.84
C LEU A 142 2.36 -3.04 10.57
N ILE A 143 3.35 -2.56 9.85
CA ILE A 143 4.70 -2.32 10.35
C ILE A 143 4.83 -0.83 10.62
N GLN A 144 5.32 -0.48 11.80
CA GLN A 144 5.62 0.89 12.16
C GLN A 144 6.84 0.90 13.06
N ALA A 145 7.75 1.84 12.83
CA ALA A 145 8.89 2.05 13.72
C ALA A 145 8.41 2.45 15.13
N PRO A 146 9.13 2.07 16.19
CA PRO A 146 8.83 2.56 17.53
C PRO A 146 9.01 4.09 17.54
N LEU A 147 7.91 4.80 17.75
CA LEU A 147 7.93 6.25 17.89
C LEU A 147 8.37 6.58 19.32
N ASN A 148 9.66 6.87 19.48
CA ASN A 148 10.25 7.32 20.76
C ASN A 148 9.83 8.75 21.14
N THR A 149 8.91 9.36 20.39
CA THR A 149 8.39 10.70 20.63
C THR A 149 6.87 10.66 20.80
N PRO A 150 6.30 11.52 21.68
CA PRO A 150 4.85 11.56 21.91
C PRO A 150 4.05 12.11 20.71
N ARG A 151 4.73 12.67 19.70
CA ARG A 151 4.12 13.16 18.46
C ARG A 151 4.97 12.75 17.25
N PRO A 152 4.34 12.36 16.14
CA PRO A 152 5.04 12.04 14.90
C PRO A 152 5.52 13.34 14.26
N SER A 153 6.58 13.24 13.46
CA SER A 153 6.99 14.32 12.57
C SER A 153 6.15 14.24 11.30
N TYR A 154 5.44 15.32 10.98
CA TYR A 154 4.75 15.47 9.69
C TYR A 154 5.66 16.09 8.62
N SER A 155 6.98 16.10 8.83
CA SER A 155 7.95 16.58 7.85
C SER A 155 7.98 15.66 6.65
N ASN A 156 7.92 16.22 5.44
CA ASN A 156 8.05 15.46 4.20
C ASN A 156 9.48 14.91 3.99
N ARG A 157 10.45 15.41 4.74
CA ARG A 157 11.86 15.00 4.68
C ARG A 157 12.31 14.42 6.02
N GLU A 158 13.13 13.39 5.95
CA GLU A 158 13.81 12.88 7.13
C GLU A 158 14.86 13.90 7.62
N LYS A 159 15.13 13.91 8.92
CA LYS A 159 16.25 14.69 9.43
C LYS A 159 17.52 13.96 9.03
N VAL A 160 18.34 14.62 8.21
CA VAL A 160 19.69 14.15 7.93
C VAL A 160 20.45 14.08 9.26
N PRO A 161 21.14 12.98 9.57
CA PRO A 161 21.97 12.85 10.77
C PRO A 161 23.00 13.98 10.92
#